data_AF-A0A916JMD3-F1
#
_entry.id   AF-A0A916JMD3-F1
#
_cell.length_a   1.000
_cell.length_b   1.000
_cell.length_c   1.000
_cell.angle_alpha   90.00
_cell.angle_beta   90.00
_cell.angle_gamma   90.00
#
_symmetry.space_group_name_H-M   'P 1'
#
loop_
_entity.id
_entity.type
_entity.pdbx_description
1 polymer ?
#
loop_
_entity_poly.entity_id
_entity_poly.type
_entity_poly.pdbx_seq_one_letter_code
_entity_poly.pdbx_strand_id
1 'polypeptide(L)'
;MKHTKSLEKLKSLFEAQSGIQLAVVYGSYARKDYTPNSDLDIHIIRNEKLNFKSFVNELEQLFNDELRHVLPVAQKEKVVLYFKDYPKIEISISNKTDKLKRDFIGSEITDIESAIIHKVEDSNEVQELIYELKKGVPEYLNKTTLSSYIDEVIDRFLYEFENCSSSHGKSDGYRFYFFYNIALHSLIQLESLKYGTDRFNFLPKQLTSKIIQEEKDQKEIYALAGSIYLPDANKKKRSLLDRFYKTVETFVSSDKLMSIKDFCEGIYNRDAIWNFRDLSENIPTIQPQLVFRSALLTIYQYDDQLSDLIESKNITTIIDLRAQRELTEFKYIPKIKSTVNYVHCPLDPWDQPDWFKKDYQQGSNAEIAYLYFIMCCQESIVKALREIANSNGGVVIHCHAGKDRTGILAALISLISGANLDHIIQDYLASENDTQSSLLKIVLDYLQNEGGLTSYLVKAGMSENEILQLKRKLSRNGY
;
A
#
# COMPACT_ATOMS: atom_id res chain seq x y z
N MET A 1 -41.87 -16.30 3.42
CA MET A 1 -43.10 -15.50 3.61
C MET A 1 -42.86 -14.00 3.48
N LYS A 2 -41.97 -13.36 4.27
CA LYS A 2 -41.77 -11.89 4.21
C LYS A 2 -41.17 -11.39 2.87
N HIS A 3 -40.16 -12.08 2.32
CA HIS A 3 -39.60 -11.78 0.99
C HIS A 3 -40.66 -11.84 -0.11
N THR A 4 -41.43 -12.93 -0.16
CA THR A 4 -42.49 -13.15 -1.16
C THR A 4 -43.56 -12.06 -1.08
N LYS A 5 -44.05 -11.72 0.13
CA LYS A 5 -45.01 -10.62 0.33
C LYS A 5 -44.46 -9.27 -0.14
N SER A 6 -43.18 -9.00 0.12
CA SER A 6 -42.53 -7.76 -0.31
C SER A 6 -42.39 -7.72 -1.83
N LEU A 7 -42.05 -8.84 -2.47
CA LEU A 7 -41.99 -8.97 -3.93
C LEU A 7 -43.35 -8.80 -4.59
N GLU A 8 -44.43 -9.33 -4.01
CA GLU A 8 -45.79 -9.15 -4.55
C GLU A 8 -46.21 -7.66 -4.56
N LYS A 9 -45.91 -6.94 -3.46
CA LYS A 9 -46.12 -5.49 -3.37
C LYS A 9 -45.29 -4.73 -4.42
N LEU A 10 -44.01 -5.06 -4.53
CA LEU A 10 -43.10 -4.43 -5.49
C LEU A 10 -43.51 -4.73 -6.93
N LYS A 11 -43.93 -5.95 -7.23
CA LYS A 11 -44.39 -6.35 -8.57
C LYS A 11 -45.57 -5.48 -9.01
N SER A 12 -46.54 -5.28 -8.13
CA SER A 12 -47.69 -4.41 -8.39
C SER A 12 -47.25 -2.96 -8.67
N LEU A 13 -46.30 -2.44 -7.90
CA LEU A 13 -45.73 -1.11 -8.14
C LEU A 13 -44.96 -1.04 -9.46
N PHE A 14 -44.16 -2.05 -9.78
CA PHE A 14 -43.35 -2.08 -11.00
C PHE A 14 -44.22 -2.15 -12.26
N GLU A 15 -45.30 -2.93 -12.21
CA GLU A 15 -46.30 -3.00 -13.29
C GLU A 15 -47.02 -1.66 -13.53
N ALA A 16 -47.26 -0.88 -12.48
CA ALA A 16 -47.85 0.45 -12.60
C ALA A 16 -46.87 1.51 -13.16
N GLN A 17 -45.57 1.23 -13.12
CA GLN A 17 -44.51 2.18 -13.50
C GLN A 17 -44.07 1.99 -14.95
N SER A 18 -44.63 2.79 -15.86
CA SER A 18 -44.23 2.81 -17.29
C SER A 18 -42.76 3.13 -17.57
N GLY A 19 -42.04 3.59 -16.55
CA GLY A 19 -40.61 3.87 -16.60
C GLY A 19 -39.70 2.66 -16.36
N ILE A 20 -40.25 1.54 -15.88
CA ILE A 20 -39.51 0.31 -15.60
C ILE A 20 -39.63 -0.63 -16.81
N GLN A 21 -38.50 -0.98 -17.43
CA GLN A 21 -38.49 -1.89 -18.59
C GLN A 21 -38.27 -3.34 -18.16
N LEU A 22 -37.45 -3.55 -17.13
CA LEU A 22 -37.10 -4.86 -16.60
C LEU A 22 -36.77 -4.72 -15.10
N ALA A 23 -37.23 -5.64 -14.27
CA ALA A 23 -36.83 -5.77 -12.88
C ALA A 23 -36.44 -7.23 -12.59
N VAL A 24 -35.21 -7.44 -12.12
CA VAL A 24 -34.63 -8.77 -11.88
C VAL A 24 -34.15 -8.84 -10.43
N VAL A 25 -34.54 -9.89 -9.70
CA VAL A 25 -33.93 -10.23 -8.41
C VAL A 25 -32.55 -10.81 -8.66
N TYR A 26 -31.55 -10.44 -7.86
CA TYR A 26 -30.27 -11.14 -7.82
C TYR A 26 -29.92 -11.58 -6.39
N GLY A 27 -28.72 -12.12 -6.18
CA GLY A 27 -28.32 -12.60 -4.87
C GLY A 27 -29.01 -13.91 -4.46
N SER A 28 -29.21 -14.11 -3.15
CA SER A 28 -29.62 -15.41 -2.60
C SER A 28 -31.03 -15.82 -2.95
N TYR A 29 -31.93 -14.85 -3.09
CA TYR A 29 -33.30 -15.13 -3.47
C TYR A 29 -33.38 -15.72 -4.88
N ALA A 30 -32.69 -15.10 -5.85
CA ALA A 30 -32.64 -15.59 -7.24
C ALA A 30 -31.97 -16.96 -7.36
N ARG A 31 -30.98 -17.26 -6.50
CA ARG A 31 -30.35 -18.59 -6.42
C ARG A 31 -31.19 -19.64 -5.69
N LYS A 32 -32.31 -19.27 -5.07
CA LYS A 32 -33.16 -20.14 -4.23
C LYS A 32 -32.42 -20.68 -2.99
N ASP A 33 -31.38 -19.97 -2.50
CA ASP A 33 -30.59 -20.31 -1.30
C ASP A 33 -30.78 -19.30 -0.15
N TYR A 34 -31.81 -18.45 -0.22
CA TYR A 34 -32.12 -17.44 0.79
C TYR A 34 -32.63 -18.02 2.11
N THR A 35 -32.35 -17.30 3.19
CA THR A 35 -32.78 -17.59 4.57
C THR A 35 -33.70 -16.48 5.08
N PRO A 36 -34.35 -16.65 6.26
CA PRO A 36 -35.18 -15.58 6.84
C PRO A 36 -34.46 -14.24 7.05
N ASN A 37 -33.13 -14.25 7.17
CA ASN A 37 -32.29 -13.06 7.35
C ASN A 37 -31.63 -12.58 6.05
N SER A 38 -31.96 -13.18 4.90
CA SER A 38 -31.44 -12.70 3.62
C SER A 38 -32.03 -11.34 3.27
N ASP A 39 -31.24 -10.53 2.58
CA ASP A 39 -31.71 -9.33 1.93
C ASP A 39 -32.46 -9.69 0.64
N LEU A 40 -33.18 -8.72 0.08
CA LEU A 40 -33.77 -8.83 -1.25
C LEU A 40 -33.13 -7.80 -2.18
N ASP A 41 -32.32 -8.30 -3.11
CA ASP A 41 -31.57 -7.50 -4.07
C ASP A 41 -32.29 -7.46 -5.41
N ILE A 42 -32.62 -6.28 -5.91
CA ILE A 42 -33.35 -6.08 -7.17
C ILE A 42 -32.57 -5.10 -8.04
N HIS A 43 -32.50 -5.40 -9.33
CA HIS A 43 -31.97 -4.49 -10.34
C HIS A 43 -33.07 -4.12 -11.33
N ILE A 44 -33.28 -2.81 -11.52
CA ILE A 44 -34.24 -2.23 -12.45
C ILE A 44 -33.50 -1.61 -13.63
N ILE A 45 -33.88 -1.99 -14.84
CA ILE A 45 -33.59 -1.24 -16.06
C ILE A 45 -34.73 -0.25 -16.28
N ARG A 46 -34.39 1.04 -16.32
CA ARG A 46 -35.34 2.13 -16.52
C ARG A 46 -35.16 2.83 -17.86
N ASN A 47 -36.26 3.42 -18.34
CA ASN A 47 -36.24 4.45 -19.37
C ASN A 47 -36.39 5.86 -18.74
N GLU A 48 -36.43 6.90 -19.57
CA GLU A 48 -36.50 8.30 -19.14
C GLU A 48 -37.76 8.68 -18.35
N LYS A 49 -38.83 7.88 -18.44
CA LYS A 49 -40.10 8.14 -17.73
C LYS A 49 -40.00 7.84 -16.23
N LEU A 50 -39.02 7.05 -15.78
CA LEU A 50 -38.85 6.76 -14.35
C LEU A 50 -38.11 7.89 -13.63
N ASN A 51 -38.87 8.75 -12.97
CA ASN A 51 -38.30 9.77 -12.09
C ASN A 51 -37.86 9.15 -10.76
N PHE A 52 -36.56 9.22 -10.45
CA PHE A 52 -35.97 8.62 -9.25
C PHE A 52 -36.61 9.13 -7.95
N LYS A 53 -36.86 10.44 -7.84
CA LYS A 53 -37.43 11.04 -6.62
C LYS A 53 -38.88 10.61 -6.40
N SER A 54 -39.69 10.62 -7.46
CA SER A 54 -41.07 10.12 -7.39
C SER A 54 -41.11 8.66 -6.98
N PHE A 55 -40.27 7.83 -7.61
CA PHE A 55 -40.19 6.40 -7.32
C PHE A 55 -39.78 6.11 -5.86
N VAL A 56 -38.83 6.87 -5.30
CA VAL A 56 -38.48 6.75 -3.87
C VAL A 56 -39.68 7.06 -2.97
N ASN A 57 -40.43 8.12 -3.24
CA ASN A 57 -41.64 8.46 -2.47
C ASN A 57 -42.71 7.37 -2.56
N GLU A 58 -42.89 6.75 -3.73
CA GLU A 58 -43.83 5.65 -3.92
C GLU A 58 -43.43 4.42 -3.13
N LEU A 59 -42.12 4.09 -3.08
CA LEU A 59 -41.61 3.00 -2.24
C LEU A 59 -41.84 3.28 -0.75
N GLU A 60 -41.62 4.52 -0.30
CA GLU A 60 -41.93 4.94 1.06
C GLU A 60 -43.42 4.76 1.39
N GLN A 61 -44.30 5.16 0.47
CA GLN A 61 -45.75 4.99 0.64
C GLN A 61 -46.18 3.52 0.65
N LEU A 62 -45.61 2.70 -0.23
CA LEU A 62 -45.93 1.27 -0.37
C LEU A 62 -45.67 0.48 0.91
N PHE A 63 -44.63 0.85 1.65
CA PHE A 63 -44.17 0.13 2.84
C PHE A 63 -44.23 0.98 4.13
N ASN A 64 -44.94 2.11 4.11
CA ASN A 64 -44.95 3.16 5.15
C ASN A 64 -44.82 2.65 6.59
N ASP A 65 -45.77 1.84 7.07
CA ASP A 65 -45.79 1.36 8.46
C ASP A 65 -44.76 0.25 8.77
N GLU A 66 -44.19 -0.36 7.73
CA GLU A 66 -43.20 -1.44 7.83
C GLU A 66 -41.77 -0.91 7.84
N LEU A 67 -41.54 0.29 7.33
CA LEU A 67 -40.21 0.88 7.18
C LEU A 67 -39.72 1.56 8.46
N ARG A 68 -38.42 1.42 8.69
CA ARG A 68 -37.65 2.24 9.63
C ARG A 68 -36.99 3.42 8.92
N HIS A 69 -36.49 3.21 7.71
CA HIS A 69 -35.83 4.26 6.93
C HIS A 69 -35.77 3.89 5.44
N VAL A 70 -35.79 4.90 4.57
CA VAL A 70 -35.48 4.77 3.15
C VAL A 70 -34.24 5.60 2.85
N LEU A 71 -33.22 4.96 2.29
CA LEU A 71 -31.94 5.58 1.98
C LEU A 71 -31.73 5.64 0.46
N PRO A 72 -31.99 6.79 -0.18
CA PRO A 72 -31.60 7.02 -1.56
C PRO A 72 -30.09 7.27 -1.67
N VAL A 73 -29.36 6.38 -2.35
CA VAL A 73 -27.93 6.48 -2.66
C VAL A 73 -27.77 6.95 -4.10
N ALA A 74 -28.05 8.23 -4.34
CA ALA A 74 -28.18 8.81 -5.69
C ALA A 74 -26.92 8.58 -6.56
N GLN A 75 -25.71 8.76 -6.01
CA GLN A 75 -24.45 8.53 -6.74
C GLN A 75 -24.28 7.09 -7.24
N LYS A 76 -24.93 6.11 -6.59
CA LYS A 76 -24.90 4.70 -7.00
C LYS A 76 -26.16 4.27 -7.73
N GLU A 77 -27.07 5.21 -8.02
CA GLU A 77 -28.41 4.95 -8.56
C GLU A 77 -29.09 3.78 -7.82
N LYS A 78 -29.11 3.84 -6.49
CA LYS A 78 -29.66 2.78 -5.64
C LYS A 78 -30.59 3.39 -4.60
N VAL A 79 -31.65 2.68 -4.24
CA VAL A 79 -32.47 2.96 -3.05
C VAL A 79 -32.46 1.74 -2.15
N VAL A 80 -32.27 1.96 -0.84
CA VAL A 80 -32.27 0.91 0.17
C VAL A 80 -33.42 1.13 1.12
N LEU A 81 -34.26 0.11 1.28
CA LEU A 81 -35.40 0.08 2.19
C LEU A 81 -35.01 -0.70 3.44
N TYR A 82 -34.93 0.00 4.58
CA TYR A 82 -34.68 -0.59 5.88
C TYR A 82 -36.01 -0.77 6.61
N PHE A 83 -36.42 -2.02 6.79
CA PHE A 83 -37.66 -2.38 7.47
C PHE A 83 -37.45 -2.46 9.00
N LYS A 84 -38.55 -2.33 9.77
CA LYS A 84 -38.54 -2.50 11.24
C LYS A 84 -38.15 -3.94 11.63
N ASP A 85 -38.59 -4.91 10.82
CA ASP A 85 -38.14 -6.30 10.85
C ASP A 85 -37.55 -6.68 9.48
N TYR A 86 -36.66 -7.68 9.41
CA TYR A 86 -36.18 -8.21 8.11
C TYR A 86 -37.35 -8.58 7.16
N PRO A 87 -37.20 -8.32 5.84
CA PRO A 87 -35.94 -8.13 5.10
C PRO A 87 -35.50 -6.67 4.86
N LYS A 88 -34.20 -6.45 4.62
CA LYS A 88 -33.69 -5.25 3.92
C LYS A 88 -33.89 -5.45 2.42
N ILE A 89 -34.35 -4.43 1.70
CA ILE A 89 -34.50 -4.46 0.23
C ILE A 89 -33.55 -3.44 -0.40
N GLU A 90 -32.74 -3.87 -1.36
CA GLU A 90 -31.88 -3.00 -2.14
C GLU A 90 -32.33 -2.99 -3.61
N ILE A 91 -32.64 -1.80 -4.14
CA ILE A 91 -33.07 -1.64 -5.53
C ILE A 91 -32.01 -0.80 -6.25
N SER A 92 -31.18 -1.48 -7.05
CA SER A 92 -30.29 -0.84 -8.04
C SER A 92 -31.11 -0.42 -9.25
N ILE A 93 -30.90 0.80 -9.73
CA ILE A 93 -31.58 1.34 -10.91
C ILE A 93 -30.49 1.74 -11.90
N SER A 94 -30.67 1.44 -13.18
CA SER A 94 -29.77 1.92 -14.22
C SER A 94 -30.47 1.99 -15.57
N ASN A 95 -29.89 2.73 -16.51
CA ASN A 95 -30.31 2.74 -17.91
C ASN A 95 -29.38 1.86 -18.80
N LYS A 96 -28.39 1.19 -18.20
CA LYS A 96 -27.36 0.41 -18.90
C LYS A 96 -27.33 -1.02 -18.42
N THR A 97 -27.07 -1.94 -19.32
CA THR A 97 -27.12 -3.38 -19.07
C THR A 97 -25.88 -3.91 -18.34
N ASP A 98 -24.74 -3.22 -18.42
CA ASP A 98 -23.46 -3.68 -17.84
C ASP A 98 -23.52 -3.91 -16.33
N LYS A 99 -24.22 -3.04 -15.60
CA LYS A 99 -24.35 -3.13 -14.14
C LYS A 99 -25.20 -4.34 -13.76
N LEU A 100 -26.31 -4.58 -14.48
CA LEU A 100 -27.14 -5.77 -14.30
C LEU A 100 -26.36 -7.05 -14.63
N LYS A 101 -25.62 -7.07 -15.74
CA LYS A 101 -24.74 -8.19 -16.10
C LYS A 101 -23.78 -8.49 -14.97
N ARG A 102 -23.03 -7.51 -14.47
CA ARG A 102 -22.10 -7.72 -13.35
C ARG A 102 -22.79 -8.26 -12.10
N ASP A 103 -23.91 -7.67 -11.69
CA ASP A 103 -24.62 -8.08 -10.47
C ASP A 103 -25.23 -9.49 -10.60
N PHE A 104 -25.76 -9.84 -11.78
CA PHE A 104 -26.36 -11.14 -12.08
C PHE A 104 -25.31 -12.24 -12.21
N ILE A 105 -24.27 -11.99 -13.00
CA ILE A 105 -23.17 -12.93 -13.27
C ILE A 105 -22.36 -13.16 -12.00
N GLY A 106 -21.99 -12.09 -11.28
CA GLY A 106 -21.28 -12.19 -10.01
C GLY A 106 -22.11 -12.86 -8.90
N SER A 107 -23.43 -12.94 -9.07
CA SER A 107 -24.32 -13.70 -8.19
C SER A 107 -24.47 -15.18 -8.59
N GLU A 108 -23.87 -15.61 -9.70
CA GLU A 108 -23.91 -16.97 -10.24
C GLU A 108 -25.34 -17.51 -10.39
N ILE A 109 -26.24 -16.68 -10.92
CA ILE A 109 -27.63 -17.06 -11.14
C ILE A 109 -27.73 -17.80 -12.47
N THR A 110 -28.25 -19.02 -12.44
CA THR A 110 -28.37 -19.90 -13.62
C THR A 110 -29.74 -19.85 -14.29
N ASP A 111 -30.76 -19.35 -13.58
CA ASP A 111 -32.16 -19.33 -14.01
C ASP A 111 -32.69 -17.89 -13.99
N ILE A 112 -32.41 -17.15 -15.08
CA ILE A 112 -32.88 -15.76 -15.25
C ILE A 112 -34.41 -15.67 -15.25
N GLU A 113 -35.13 -16.66 -15.77
CA GLU A 113 -36.59 -16.61 -15.87
C GLU A 113 -37.22 -16.57 -14.48
N SER A 114 -36.71 -17.36 -13.54
CA SER A 114 -37.17 -17.31 -12.14
C SER A 114 -36.77 -16.04 -11.40
N ALA A 115 -35.80 -15.30 -11.92
CA ALA A 115 -35.28 -14.07 -11.33
C ALA A 115 -36.04 -12.82 -11.80
N ILE A 116 -36.75 -12.87 -12.93
CA ILE A 116 -37.52 -11.74 -13.46
C ILE A 116 -38.78 -11.51 -12.62
N ILE A 117 -38.93 -10.30 -12.08
CA ILE A 117 -40.10 -9.86 -11.31
C ILE A 117 -41.10 -9.13 -12.21
N HIS A 118 -40.57 -8.35 -13.15
CA HIS A 118 -41.31 -7.53 -14.09
C HIS A 118 -40.52 -7.40 -15.39
N LYS A 119 -41.20 -7.46 -16.53
CA LYS A 119 -40.63 -7.18 -17.86
C LYS A 119 -41.71 -6.59 -18.76
N VAL A 120 -41.30 -5.73 -19.68
CA VAL A 120 -42.15 -5.28 -20.79
C VAL A 120 -42.11 -6.34 -21.89
N GLU A 121 -43.25 -6.95 -22.23
CA GLU A 121 -43.33 -8.13 -23.13
C GLU A 121 -42.87 -7.85 -24.57
N ASP A 122 -43.19 -6.66 -25.11
CA ASP A 122 -42.94 -6.31 -26.52
C ASP A 122 -41.69 -5.43 -26.74
N SER A 123 -40.69 -5.55 -25.88
CA SER A 123 -39.43 -4.80 -26.00
C SER A 123 -38.29 -5.66 -26.53
N ASN A 124 -37.86 -5.40 -27.77
CA ASN A 124 -36.68 -6.07 -28.37
C ASN A 124 -35.42 -5.89 -27.49
N GLU A 125 -35.22 -4.68 -26.93
CA GLU A 125 -34.08 -4.38 -26.05
C GLU A 125 -34.07 -5.28 -24.79
N VAL A 126 -35.25 -5.50 -24.20
CA VAL A 126 -35.38 -6.36 -23.00
C VAL A 126 -35.15 -7.82 -23.36
N GLN A 127 -35.64 -8.28 -24.52
CA GLN A 127 -35.43 -9.65 -24.98
C GLN A 127 -33.94 -9.92 -25.29
N GLU A 128 -33.26 -9.00 -25.97
CA GLU A 128 -31.82 -9.08 -26.23
C GLU A 128 -31.02 -9.14 -24.92
N LEU A 129 -31.35 -8.29 -23.95
CA LEU A 129 -30.71 -8.29 -22.63
C LEU A 129 -30.89 -9.62 -21.90
N ILE A 130 -32.11 -10.16 -21.85
CA ILE A 130 -32.37 -11.47 -21.24
C ILE A 130 -31.56 -12.56 -21.95
N TYR A 131 -31.49 -12.53 -23.28
CA TYR A 131 -30.70 -13.45 -24.07
C TYR A 131 -29.20 -13.36 -23.75
N GLU A 132 -28.65 -12.14 -23.61
CA GLU A 132 -27.27 -11.94 -23.17
C GLU A 132 -27.00 -12.46 -21.76
N LEU A 133 -27.93 -12.23 -20.81
CA LEU A 133 -27.80 -12.74 -19.44
C LEU A 133 -27.81 -14.28 -19.39
N LYS A 134 -28.58 -14.94 -20.28
CA LYS A 134 -28.54 -16.41 -20.43
C LYS A 134 -27.20 -16.92 -20.93
N LYS A 135 -26.52 -16.17 -21.81
CA LYS A 135 -25.16 -16.49 -22.26
C LYS A 135 -24.10 -16.20 -21.19
N GLY A 136 -24.38 -15.23 -20.33
CA GLY A 136 -23.42 -14.56 -19.49
C GLY A 136 -23.10 -15.25 -18.17
N VAL A 137 -23.56 -16.46 -17.88
CA VAL A 137 -23.00 -17.22 -16.73
C VAL A 137 -21.74 -17.89 -17.25
N PRO A 138 -20.51 -17.45 -16.88
CA PRO A 138 -19.32 -18.16 -17.32
C PRO A 138 -19.46 -19.64 -17.00
N GLU A 139 -19.09 -20.49 -17.94
CA GLU A 139 -18.70 -21.85 -17.62
C GLU A 139 -17.40 -21.77 -16.81
N TYR A 140 -17.48 -21.42 -15.53
CA TYR A 140 -16.37 -21.52 -14.57
C TYR A 140 -15.86 -22.98 -14.44
N LEU A 141 -16.51 -23.92 -15.13
CA LEU A 141 -16.35 -25.36 -15.08
C LEU A 141 -15.63 -25.94 -16.30
N ASN A 142 -15.33 -25.17 -17.35
CA ASN A 142 -14.43 -25.69 -18.38
C ASN A 142 -12.96 -25.51 -17.93
N LYS A 143 -12.15 -26.56 -18.07
CA LYS A 143 -10.75 -26.59 -17.56
C LYS A 143 -9.88 -25.47 -18.13
N THR A 144 -10.16 -25.03 -19.35
CA THR A 144 -9.41 -23.99 -20.05
C THR A 144 -9.65 -22.60 -19.43
N THR A 145 -10.88 -22.29 -19.03
CA THR A 145 -11.25 -21.03 -18.37
C THR A 145 -10.71 -20.96 -16.93
N LEU A 146 -10.67 -22.09 -16.20
CA LEU A 146 -10.14 -22.11 -14.84
C LEU A 146 -8.62 -21.82 -14.81
N SER A 147 -7.85 -22.39 -15.73
CA SER A 147 -6.40 -22.13 -15.81
C SER A 147 -6.10 -20.66 -16.08
N SER A 148 -6.83 -20.04 -17.01
CA SER A 148 -6.69 -18.60 -17.31
C SER A 148 -7.01 -17.73 -16.09
N TYR A 149 -8.09 -18.06 -15.38
CA TYR A 149 -8.49 -17.33 -14.18
C TYR A 149 -7.46 -17.46 -13.04
N ILE A 150 -6.88 -18.65 -12.85
CA ILE A 150 -5.80 -18.84 -11.86
C ILE A 150 -4.61 -17.94 -12.20
N ASP A 151 -4.20 -17.91 -13.47
CA ASP A 151 -3.10 -17.06 -13.93
C ASP A 151 -3.40 -15.57 -13.71
N GLU A 152 -4.62 -15.10 -14.01
CA GLU A 152 -5.05 -13.72 -13.74
C GLU A 152 -5.00 -13.36 -12.24
N VAL A 153 -5.40 -14.28 -11.36
CA VAL A 153 -5.35 -14.07 -9.91
C VAL A 153 -3.91 -14.05 -9.40
N ILE A 154 -3.03 -14.89 -9.95
CA ILE A 154 -1.58 -14.87 -9.67
C ILE A 154 -0.99 -13.53 -10.10
N ASP A 155 -1.23 -13.10 -11.34
CA ASP A 155 -0.70 -11.84 -11.87
C ASP A 155 -1.16 -10.64 -11.03
N ARG A 156 -2.43 -10.62 -10.61
CA ARG A 156 -2.94 -9.61 -9.69
C ARG A 156 -2.24 -9.67 -8.32
N PHE A 157 -1.98 -10.85 -7.77
CA PHE A 157 -1.20 -10.96 -6.54
C PHE A 157 0.18 -10.33 -6.71
N LEU A 158 0.90 -10.68 -7.77
CA LEU A 158 2.26 -10.18 -8.02
C LEU A 158 2.30 -8.66 -8.16
N TYR A 159 1.35 -8.11 -8.92
CA TYR A 159 1.21 -6.66 -9.12
C TYR A 159 0.90 -5.93 -7.81
N GLU A 160 -0.02 -6.45 -6.99
CA GLU A 160 -0.41 -5.81 -5.74
C GLU A 160 0.63 -6.01 -4.63
N PHE A 161 1.38 -7.11 -4.67
CA PHE A 161 2.54 -7.33 -3.81
C PHE A 161 3.65 -6.31 -4.08
N GLU A 162 3.93 -6.01 -5.36
CA GLU A 162 4.82 -4.91 -5.75
C GLU A 162 4.36 -3.58 -5.14
N ASN A 163 3.09 -3.21 -5.34
CA ASN A 163 2.54 -1.94 -4.87
C ASN A 163 2.58 -1.82 -3.34
N CYS A 164 2.28 -2.91 -2.62
CA CYS A 164 2.36 -2.92 -1.17
C CYS A 164 3.82 -2.77 -0.71
N SER A 165 4.76 -3.50 -1.32
CA SER A 165 6.17 -3.47 -0.93
C SER A 165 6.80 -2.11 -1.24
N SER A 166 6.46 -1.52 -2.39
CA SER A 166 6.88 -0.16 -2.76
C SER A 166 6.36 0.89 -1.76
N SER A 167 5.09 0.79 -1.36
CA SER A 167 4.50 1.67 -0.33
C SER A 167 5.18 1.51 1.03
N HIS A 168 5.55 0.27 1.40
CA HIS A 168 6.34 -0.01 2.59
C HIS A 168 7.74 0.64 2.52
N GLY A 169 8.45 0.50 1.40
CA GLY A 169 9.76 1.13 1.19
C GLY A 169 9.72 2.67 1.29
N LYS A 170 8.59 3.26 0.91
CA LYS A 170 8.31 4.70 1.02
C LYS A 170 7.79 5.15 2.38
N SER A 171 7.66 4.25 3.36
CA SER A 171 7.10 4.53 4.69
C SER A 171 5.63 5.02 4.66
N ASP A 172 4.83 4.57 3.69
CA ASP A 172 3.37 4.82 3.66
C ASP A 172 2.59 3.61 4.22
N GLY A 173 2.26 3.68 5.51
CA GLY A 173 1.58 2.59 6.22
C GLY A 173 0.17 2.29 5.74
N TYR A 174 -0.58 3.30 5.28
CA TYR A 174 -1.95 3.09 4.83
C TYR A 174 -1.99 2.51 3.42
N ARG A 175 -1.18 3.04 2.49
CA ARG A 175 -1.08 2.46 1.14
C ARG A 175 -0.51 1.05 1.20
N PHE A 176 0.49 0.79 2.04
CA PHE A 176 0.96 -0.57 2.32
C PHE A 176 -0.20 -1.48 2.73
N TYR A 177 -0.96 -1.10 3.77
CA TYR A 177 -2.10 -1.88 4.26
C TYR A 177 -3.15 -2.11 3.17
N PHE A 178 -3.47 -1.08 2.37
CA PHE A 178 -4.47 -1.16 1.31
C PHE A 178 -4.07 -2.21 0.25
N PHE A 179 -2.90 -2.06 -0.37
CA PHE A 179 -2.42 -2.99 -1.39
C PHE A 179 -2.13 -4.38 -0.83
N TYR A 180 -1.64 -4.47 0.40
CA TYR A 180 -1.46 -5.75 1.10
C TYR A 180 -2.78 -6.53 1.18
N ASN A 181 -3.90 -5.87 1.49
CA ASN A 181 -5.19 -6.54 1.56
C ASN A 181 -5.73 -6.96 0.17
N ILE A 182 -5.34 -6.28 -0.91
CA ILE A 182 -5.70 -6.71 -2.28
C ILE A 182 -4.87 -7.94 -2.69
N ALA A 183 -3.57 -7.95 -2.36
CA ALA A 183 -2.73 -9.14 -2.54
C ALA A 183 -3.25 -10.32 -1.70
N LEU A 184 -3.55 -10.08 -0.42
CA LEU A 184 -4.18 -11.08 0.46
C LEU A 184 -5.50 -11.59 -0.12
N HIS A 185 -6.35 -10.71 -0.64
CA HIS A 185 -7.58 -11.12 -1.29
C HIS A 185 -7.34 -12.06 -2.47
N SER A 186 -6.34 -11.78 -3.31
CA SER A 186 -5.94 -12.66 -4.41
C SER A 186 -5.46 -14.02 -3.90
N LEU A 187 -4.68 -14.05 -2.82
CA LEU A 187 -4.31 -15.31 -2.16
C LEU A 187 -5.55 -16.07 -1.65
N ILE A 188 -6.52 -15.39 -1.03
CA ILE A 188 -7.76 -16.02 -0.56
C ILE A 188 -8.53 -16.68 -1.72
N GLN A 189 -8.55 -16.07 -2.90
CA GLN A 189 -9.17 -16.66 -4.09
C GLN A 189 -8.43 -17.94 -4.52
N LEU A 190 -7.09 -17.96 -4.47
CA LEU A 190 -6.30 -19.15 -4.78
C LEU A 190 -6.45 -20.25 -3.73
N GLU A 191 -6.49 -19.90 -2.44
CA GLU A 191 -6.78 -20.83 -1.35
C GLU A 191 -8.14 -21.49 -1.56
N SER A 192 -9.17 -20.70 -1.84
CA SER A 192 -10.52 -21.21 -2.09
C SER A 192 -10.56 -22.22 -3.24
N LEU A 193 -9.85 -21.95 -4.35
CA LEU A 193 -9.71 -22.89 -5.47
C LEU A 193 -8.93 -24.16 -5.08
N LYS A 194 -7.89 -24.04 -4.24
CA LYS A 194 -7.05 -25.16 -3.81
C LYS A 194 -7.85 -26.20 -3.02
N TYR A 195 -8.85 -25.77 -2.26
CA TYR A 195 -9.78 -26.65 -1.55
C TYR A 195 -11.01 -27.05 -2.41
N GLY A 196 -10.97 -26.80 -3.73
CA GLY A 196 -11.97 -27.30 -4.68
C GLY A 196 -13.26 -26.48 -4.77
N THR A 197 -13.23 -25.21 -4.32
CA THR A 197 -14.43 -24.35 -4.41
C THR A 197 -14.58 -23.81 -5.84
N ASP A 198 -15.70 -24.11 -6.48
CA ASP A 198 -16.03 -23.69 -7.85
C ASP A 198 -17.08 -22.57 -7.92
N ARG A 199 -17.52 -22.06 -6.75
CA ARG A 199 -18.55 -21.04 -6.59
C ARG A 199 -18.16 -19.93 -5.61
N PHE A 200 -18.60 -18.72 -5.92
CA PHE A 200 -18.35 -17.45 -5.22
C PHE A 200 -16.86 -17.17 -5.01
N ASN A 201 -15.99 -17.62 -5.92
CA ASN A 201 -14.55 -17.56 -5.70
C ASN A 201 -14.02 -16.13 -5.63
N PHE A 202 -14.68 -15.15 -6.27
CA PHE A 202 -14.31 -13.74 -6.13
C PHE A 202 -14.30 -13.30 -4.65
N LEU A 203 -15.30 -13.70 -3.86
CA LEU A 203 -15.35 -13.42 -2.42
C LEU A 203 -15.84 -14.69 -1.67
N PRO A 204 -14.92 -15.63 -1.36
CA PRO A 204 -15.28 -16.92 -0.81
C PRO A 204 -16.03 -16.79 0.52
N LYS A 205 -17.18 -17.46 0.63
CA LYS A 205 -17.99 -17.43 1.85
C LYS A 205 -17.46 -18.46 2.84
N GLN A 206 -17.38 -18.08 4.12
CA GLN A 206 -17.08 -19.01 5.20
C GLN A 206 -15.74 -19.74 4.99
N LEU A 207 -14.74 -19.01 4.45
CA LEU A 207 -13.43 -19.56 4.09
C LEU A 207 -12.85 -20.43 5.22
N THR A 208 -12.70 -19.89 6.42
CA THR A 208 -12.07 -20.63 7.52
C THR A 208 -13.00 -21.56 8.30
N SER A 209 -14.32 -21.50 8.08
CA SER A 209 -15.26 -22.37 8.80
C SER A 209 -15.85 -23.49 7.95
N LYS A 210 -15.69 -23.44 6.62
CA LYS A 210 -16.20 -24.46 5.68
C LYS A 210 -15.18 -24.93 4.66
N ILE A 211 -14.39 -24.02 4.10
CA ILE A 211 -13.47 -24.33 3.00
C ILE A 211 -12.16 -24.89 3.57
N ILE A 212 -11.51 -24.13 4.45
CA ILE A 212 -10.28 -24.52 5.14
C ILE A 212 -10.65 -25.14 6.48
N GLN A 213 -10.67 -26.47 6.56
CA GLN A 213 -11.12 -27.20 7.77
C GLN A 213 -9.99 -27.56 8.73
N GLU A 214 -8.75 -27.60 8.25
CA GLU A 214 -7.57 -27.88 9.07
C GLU A 214 -7.27 -26.71 10.01
N GLU A 215 -7.28 -26.95 11.33
CA GLU A 215 -7.10 -25.90 12.35
C GLU A 215 -5.76 -25.17 12.19
N LYS A 216 -4.72 -25.89 11.78
CA LYS A 216 -3.40 -25.32 11.50
C LYS A 216 -3.47 -24.29 10.37
N ASP A 217 -4.10 -24.64 9.26
CA ASP A 217 -4.23 -23.74 8.11
C ASP A 217 -5.10 -22.53 8.44
N GLN A 218 -6.17 -22.71 9.23
CA GLN A 218 -6.99 -21.59 9.70
C GLN A 218 -6.16 -20.58 10.51
N LYS A 219 -5.32 -21.07 11.44
CA LYS A 219 -4.43 -20.20 12.24
C LYS A 219 -3.42 -19.46 11.35
N GLU A 220 -2.87 -20.13 10.33
CA GLU A 220 -1.99 -19.48 9.35
C GLU A 220 -2.73 -18.36 8.62
N ILE A 221 -3.96 -18.60 8.14
CA ILE A 221 -4.79 -17.58 7.48
C ILE A 221 -5.08 -16.39 8.40
N TYR A 222 -5.42 -16.62 9.68
CA TYR A 222 -5.64 -15.53 10.63
C TYR A 222 -4.40 -14.68 10.86
N ALA A 223 -3.21 -15.29 10.83
CA ALA A 223 -1.95 -14.56 11.00
C ALA A 223 -1.63 -13.60 9.84
N LEU A 224 -2.25 -13.82 8.67
CA LEU A 224 -2.13 -12.96 7.48
C LEU A 224 -2.91 -11.65 7.57
N ALA A 225 -3.60 -11.36 8.68
CA ALA A 225 -4.28 -10.06 8.84
C ALA A 225 -3.30 -8.90 8.61
N GLY A 226 -3.65 -7.98 7.70
CA GLY A 226 -2.83 -6.81 7.38
C GLY A 226 -2.63 -5.88 8.56
N SER A 227 -1.51 -5.15 8.57
CA SER A 227 -1.18 -4.16 9.62
C SER A 227 -0.94 -2.79 8.98
N ILE A 228 -1.45 -1.73 9.60
CA ILE A 228 -1.08 -0.34 9.28
C ILE A 228 0.22 0.08 9.99
N TYR A 229 0.69 -0.73 10.94
CA TYR A 229 1.92 -0.49 11.68
C TYR A 229 3.10 -1.00 10.87
N LEU A 230 3.81 -0.07 10.23
CA LEU A 230 4.90 -0.37 9.29
C LEU A 230 6.01 -1.28 9.85
N PRO A 231 6.42 -1.20 11.13
CA PRO A 231 7.42 -2.13 11.66
C PRO A 231 7.02 -3.63 11.56
N ASP A 232 5.72 -3.94 11.44
CA ASP A 232 5.26 -5.32 11.20
C ASP A 232 5.34 -5.74 9.73
N ALA A 233 5.54 -4.80 8.80
CA ALA A 233 5.27 -5.02 7.38
C ALA A 233 6.18 -6.06 6.73
N ASN A 234 7.48 -6.13 7.06
CA ASN A 234 8.35 -7.21 6.57
C ASN A 234 7.88 -8.58 7.03
N LYS A 235 7.52 -8.72 8.32
CA LYS A 235 6.95 -9.95 8.85
C LYS A 235 5.65 -10.32 8.12
N LYS A 236 4.78 -9.34 7.86
CA LYS A 236 3.50 -9.55 7.15
C LYS A 236 3.70 -9.92 5.69
N LYS A 237 4.63 -9.28 4.97
CA LYS A 237 5.02 -9.63 3.60
C LYS A 237 5.58 -11.05 3.55
N ARG A 238 6.48 -11.41 4.47
CA ARG A 238 7.07 -12.75 4.55
C ARG A 238 6.01 -13.83 4.75
N SER A 239 5.14 -13.68 5.75
CA SER A 239 4.04 -14.63 5.98
C SER A 239 3.10 -14.74 4.78
N LEU A 240 2.82 -13.62 4.09
CA LEU A 240 1.99 -13.59 2.89
C LEU A 240 2.65 -14.37 1.73
N LEU A 241 3.93 -14.12 1.46
CA LEU A 241 4.70 -14.82 0.43
C LEU A 241 4.82 -16.32 0.73
N ASP A 242 5.14 -16.69 1.96
CA ASP A 242 5.30 -18.09 2.35
C ASP A 242 4.00 -18.88 2.13
N ARG A 243 2.84 -18.28 2.45
CA ARG A 243 1.54 -18.90 2.17
C ARG A 243 1.22 -18.90 0.69
N PHE A 244 1.50 -17.80 -0.02
CA PHE A 244 1.29 -17.70 -1.46
C PHE A 244 2.08 -18.76 -2.24
N TYR A 245 3.35 -18.98 -1.93
CA TYR A 245 4.16 -20.00 -2.60
C TYR A 245 3.60 -21.42 -2.39
N LYS A 246 3.21 -21.76 -1.15
CA LYS A 246 2.59 -23.06 -0.80
C LYS A 246 1.24 -23.29 -1.50
N THR A 247 0.61 -22.24 -1.98
CA THR A 247 -0.69 -22.32 -2.65
C THR A 247 -0.52 -22.29 -4.16
N VAL A 248 0.37 -21.47 -4.69
CA VAL A 248 0.67 -21.44 -6.13
C VAL A 248 1.35 -22.72 -6.61
N GLU A 249 2.16 -23.37 -5.78
CA GLU A 249 2.80 -24.66 -6.13
C GLU A 249 1.80 -25.76 -6.50
N THR A 250 0.54 -25.67 -6.06
CA THR A 250 -0.51 -26.64 -6.42
C THR A 250 -1.10 -26.41 -7.81
N PHE A 251 -0.82 -25.26 -8.43
CA PHE A 251 -1.43 -24.84 -9.70
C PHE A 251 -0.44 -24.72 -10.85
N VAL A 252 0.85 -24.48 -10.59
CA VAL A 252 1.84 -24.16 -11.62
C VAL A 252 3.00 -25.15 -11.64
N SER A 253 3.76 -25.17 -12.74
CA SER A 253 5.00 -25.95 -12.83
C SER A 253 6.09 -25.40 -11.92
N SER A 254 7.06 -26.26 -11.56
CA SER A 254 8.21 -25.86 -10.74
C SER A 254 8.99 -24.68 -11.33
N ASP A 255 9.16 -24.62 -12.65
CA ASP A 255 9.86 -23.52 -13.32
C ASP A 255 9.11 -22.19 -13.19
N LYS A 256 7.77 -22.21 -13.35
CA LYS A 256 6.93 -21.02 -13.16
C LYS A 256 6.94 -20.57 -11.70
N LEU A 257 6.91 -21.50 -10.75
CA LEU A 257 7.01 -21.20 -9.32
C LEU A 257 8.37 -20.54 -8.98
N MET A 258 9.47 -21.00 -9.56
CA MET A 258 10.79 -20.42 -9.34
C MET A 258 10.86 -18.97 -9.84
N SER A 259 10.36 -18.71 -11.06
CA SER A 259 10.28 -17.34 -11.60
C SER A 259 9.43 -16.41 -10.72
N ILE A 260 8.28 -16.91 -10.22
CA ILE A 260 7.42 -16.17 -9.28
C ILE A 260 8.16 -15.84 -7.98
N LYS A 261 8.88 -16.81 -7.40
CA LYS A 261 9.68 -16.61 -6.20
C LYS A 261 10.77 -15.57 -6.44
N ASP A 262 11.54 -15.68 -7.52
CA ASP A 262 12.62 -14.75 -7.84
C ASP A 262 12.10 -13.29 -7.93
N PHE A 263 10.95 -13.09 -8.58
CA PHE A 263 10.29 -11.78 -8.63
C PHE A 263 9.89 -11.26 -7.24
N CYS A 264 9.17 -12.07 -6.47
CA CYS A 264 8.67 -11.68 -5.15
C CYS A 264 9.79 -11.45 -4.14
N GLU A 265 10.82 -12.29 -4.13
CA GLU A 265 11.99 -12.14 -3.26
C GLU A 265 12.82 -10.90 -3.65
N GLY A 266 12.96 -10.63 -4.95
CA GLY A 266 13.59 -9.40 -5.43
C GLY A 266 12.89 -8.14 -4.90
N ILE A 267 11.57 -8.09 -4.99
CA ILE A 267 10.74 -6.99 -4.46
C ILE A 267 10.82 -6.92 -2.93
N TYR A 268 10.71 -8.06 -2.25
CA TYR A 268 10.77 -8.13 -0.79
C TYR A 268 12.08 -7.53 -0.28
N ASN A 269 13.20 -7.94 -0.86
CA ASN A 269 14.54 -7.51 -0.47
C ASN A 269 14.81 -6.04 -0.83
N ARG A 270 14.35 -5.58 -2.01
CA ARG A 270 14.49 -4.18 -2.45
C ARG A 270 13.89 -3.20 -1.43
N ASP A 271 12.69 -3.50 -0.93
CA ASP A 271 11.94 -2.60 -0.05
C ASP A 271 11.96 -3.05 1.42
N ALA A 272 12.88 -3.94 1.81
CA ALA A 272 12.96 -4.46 3.17
C ALA A 272 13.40 -3.38 4.15
N ILE A 273 14.41 -2.59 3.78
CA ILE A 273 15.03 -1.58 4.65
C ILE A 273 14.65 -0.20 4.14
N TRP A 274 13.97 0.58 4.98
CA TRP A 274 13.41 1.85 4.53
C TRP A 274 14.48 2.85 4.15
N ASN A 275 14.23 3.52 3.01
CA ASN A 275 15.05 4.61 2.51
C ASN A 275 16.54 4.23 2.38
N PHE A 276 16.84 2.93 2.25
CA PHE A 276 18.19 2.41 2.08
C PHE A 276 18.63 2.51 0.62
N ARG A 277 19.79 3.12 0.39
CA ARG A 277 20.45 3.13 -0.94
C ARG A 277 21.92 3.46 -0.81
N ASP A 278 22.69 3.03 -1.81
CA ASP A 278 24.06 3.51 -2.03
C ASP A 278 24.00 4.92 -2.59
N LEU A 279 24.74 5.85 -2.00
CA LEU A 279 24.72 7.26 -2.44
C LEU A 279 25.23 7.40 -3.88
N SER A 280 26.09 6.48 -4.35
CA SER A 280 26.60 6.48 -5.73
C SER A 280 25.54 6.17 -6.80
N GLU A 281 24.38 5.62 -6.42
CA GLU A 281 23.26 5.37 -7.34
C GLU A 281 22.73 6.68 -7.96
N ASN A 282 22.71 7.75 -7.17
CA ASN A 282 22.24 9.07 -7.59
C ASN A 282 23.38 10.09 -7.69
N ILE A 283 24.55 9.80 -7.12
CA ILE A 283 25.70 10.71 -7.07
C ILE A 283 26.91 10.03 -7.75
N PRO A 284 27.04 10.12 -9.09
CA PRO A 284 28.04 9.35 -9.85
C PRO A 284 29.51 9.67 -9.51
N THR A 285 29.77 10.82 -8.89
CA THR A 285 31.10 11.25 -8.42
C THR A 285 31.58 10.44 -7.21
N ILE A 286 30.68 9.78 -6.48
CA ILE A 286 30.99 8.95 -5.31
C ILE A 286 31.30 7.51 -5.72
N GLN A 287 32.31 6.92 -5.08
CA GLN A 287 32.63 5.49 -5.23
C GLN A 287 31.47 4.61 -4.78
N PRO A 288 31.09 3.59 -5.59
CA PRO A 288 30.13 2.59 -5.15
C PRO A 288 30.58 1.84 -3.90
N GLN A 289 29.60 1.43 -3.12
CA GLN A 289 29.72 0.66 -1.89
C GLN A 289 30.50 1.35 -0.75
N LEU A 290 30.62 2.68 -0.82
CA LEU A 290 31.35 3.45 0.18
C LEU A 290 30.44 4.13 1.21
N VAL A 291 29.46 4.90 0.74
CA VAL A 291 28.52 5.64 1.60
C VAL A 291 27.10 5.20 1.26
N PHE A 292 26.42 4.65 2.24
CA PHE A 292 25.01 4.30 2.19
C PHE A 292 24.22 5.24 3.09
N ARG A 293 22.96 5.50 2.71
CA ARG A 293 22.00 6.20 3.56
C ARG A 293 20.81 5.31 3.86
N SER A 294 20.18 5.49 5.03
CA SER A 294 19.03 4.68 5.45
C SER A 294 18.15 5.38 6.49
N ALA A 295 16.94 4.86 6.70
CA ALA A 295 16.15 5.07 7.91
C ALA A 295 16.74 4.31 9.12
N LEU A 296 16.02 4.29 10.25
CA LEU A 296 16.47 3.57 11.44
C LEU A 296 16.70 2.08 11.15
N LEU A 297 17.89 1.57 11.49
CA LEU A 297 18.23 0.16 11.26
C LEU A 297 17.88 -0.75 12.44
N THR A 298 17.62 -0.18 13.61
CA THR A 298 17.39 -0.91 14.87
C THR A 298 16.15 -1.80 14.84
N ILE A 299 15.21 -1.54 13.94
CA ILE A 299 14.02 -2.40 13.78
C ILE A 299 14.34 -3.69 12.99
N TYR A 300 15.47 -3.73 12.27
CA TYR A 300 15.90 -4.87 11.45
C TYR A 300 16.98 -5.73 12.12
N GLN A 301 17.32 -5.45 13.38
CA GLN A 301 18.42 -6.12 14.09
C GLN A 301 18.06 -7.50 14.68
N TYR A 302 16.79 -7.91 14.60
CA TYR A 302 16.29 -9.13 15.24
C TYR A 302 16.06 -10.30 14.25
N ASP A 303 16.00 -10.03 12.94
CA ASP A 303 15.60 -11.00 11.91
C ASP A 303 16.72 -11.24 10.87
N ASP A 304 17.99 -11.19 11.31
CA ASP A 304 19.23 -11.29 10.51
C ASP A 304 19.42 -10.27 9.38
N GLN A 305 18.36 -9.59 8.92
CA GLN A 305 18.36 -8.58 7.85
C GLN A 305 19.47 -7.52 8.00
N LEU A 306 19.66 -6.97 9.20
CA LEU A 306 20.74 -6.01 9.43
C LEU A 306 22.13 -6.67 9.37
N SER A 307 22.28 -7.89 9.87
CA SER A 307 23.56 -8.60 9.83
C SER A 307 23.92 -8.94 8.37
N ASP A 308 22.97 -9.44 7.59
CA ASP A 308 23.12 -9.76 6.17
C ASP A 308 23.44 -8.51 5.35
N LEU A 309 22.78 -7.38 5.66
CA LEU A 309 23.11 -6.09 5.04
C LEU A 309 24.55 -5.69 5.35
N ILE A 310 24.95 -5.78 6.62
CA ILE A 310 26.30 -5.41 7.07
C ILE A 310 27.37 -6.24 6.33
N GLU A 311 27.17 -7.55 6.24
CA GLU A 311 28.08 -8.46 5.55
C GLU A 311 28.09 -8.22 4.03
N SER A 312 26.93 -8.25 3.38
CA SER A 312 26.81 -8.15 1.92
C SER A 312 27.29 -6.81 1.34
N LYS A 313 27.23 -5.73 2.12
CA LYS A 313 27.67 -4.39 1.72
C LYS A 313 29.03 -4.00 2.34
N ASN A 314 29.69 -4.91 3.04
CA ASN A 314 30.95 -4.66 3.75
C ASN A 314 30.89 -3.39 4.62
N ILE A 315 29.79 -3.23 5.36
CA ILE A 315 29.59 -2.07 6.24
C ILE A 315 30.45 -2.25 7.48
N THR A 316 31.36 -1.30 7.71
CA THR A 316 32.27 -1.31 8.86
C THR A 316 31.93 -0.23 9.87
N THR A 317 31.11 0.77 9.49
CA THR A 317 30.78 1.92 10.33
C THR A 317 29.30 2.29 10.18
N ILE A 318 28.63 2.56 11.31
CA ILE A 318 27.28 3.11 11.37
C ILE A 318 27.34 4.47 12.05
N ILE A 319 26.87 5.51 11.36
CA ILE A 319 26.75 6.87 11.88
C ILE A 319 25.27 7.15 12.16
N ASP A 320 24.94 7.28 13.44
CA ASP A 320 23.59 7.55 13.92
C ASP A 320 23.42 9.04 14.23
N LEU A 321 22.54 9.71 13.48
CA LEU A 321 22.26 11.14 13.60
C LEU A 321 21.09 11.45 14.54
N ARG A 322 20.48 10.43 15.15
CA ARG A 322 19.30 10.59 16.00
C ARG A 322 19.61 11.35 17.30
N ALA A 323 18.60 12.02 17.83
CA ALA A 323 18.64 12.64 19.15
C ALA A 323 18.75 11.57 20.25
N GLN A 324 19.28 11.95 21.41
CA GLN A 324 19.48 11.02 22.54
C GLN A 324 18.18 10.30 22.96
N ARG A 325 17.04 11.01 22.92
CA ARG A 325 15.71 10.48 23.25
C ARG A 325 15.21 9.41 22.26
N GLU A 326 15.63 9.45 21.00
CA GLU A 326 15.27 8.44 20.00
C GLU A 326 16.09 7.14 20.22
N LEU A 327 17.31 7.26 20.77
CA LEU A 327 18.15 6.11 21.11
C LEU A 327 17.62 5.31 22.30
N THR A 328 16.89 5.96 23.22
CA THR A 328 16.28 5.27 24.37
C THR A 328 15.11 4.38 23.96
N GLU A 329 14.37 4.77 22.92
CA GLU A 329 13.26 4.00 22.39
C GLU A 329 13.75 2.86 21.49
N PHE A 330 14.70 3.15 20.60
CA PHE A 330 15.21 2.20 19.62
C PHE A 330 16.74 2.09 19.69
N LYS A 331 17.22 1.18 20.55
CA LYS A 331 18.66 0.98 20.84
C LYS A 331 19.24 -0.17 20.03
N TYR A 332 20.47 0.02 19.55
CA TYR A 332 21.28 -1.07 18.99
C TYR A 332 21.67 -2.10 20.06
N ILE A 333 21.49 -3.39 19.74
CA ILE A 333 21.94 -4.49 20.58
C ILE A 333 23.49 -4.57 20.62
N PRO A 334 24.08 -5.14 21.69
CA PRO A 334 25.54 -5.25 21.82
C PRO A 334 26.22 -5.94 20.64
N LYS A 335 25.60 -6.99 20.07
CA LYS A 335 26.12 -7.73 18.90
C LYS A 335 26.46 -6.79 17.75
N ILE A 336 25.51 -5.94 17.34
CA ILE A 336 25.71 -4.98 16.25
C ILE A 336 26.84 -4.00 16.60
N LYS A 337 26.84 -3.45 17.81
CA LYS A 337 27.88 -2.50 18.26
C LYS A 337 29.29 -3.10 18.32
N SER A 338 29.42 -4.42 18.47
CA SER A 338 30.70 -5.12 18.42
C SER A 338 31.14 -5.48 17.00
N THR A 339 30.20 -5.57 16.04
CA THR A 339 30.48 -5.93 14.65
C THR A 339 30.95 -4.73 13.83
N VAL A 340 30.45 -3.54 14.12
CA VAL A 340 30.78 -2.31 13.38
C VAL A 340 31.24 -1.20 14.32
N ASN A 341 32.00 -0.25 13.79
CA ASN A 341 32.26 1.03 14.47
C ASN A 341 30.95 1.83 14.54
N TYR A 342 30.29 1.84 15.70
CA TYR A 342 29.09 2.63 15.93
C TYR A 342 29.46 4.03 16.43
N VAL A 343 29.06 5.05 15.68
CA VAL A 343 29.33 6.46 16.00
C VAL A 343 28.03 7.23 16.13
N HIS A 344 27.85 7.90 17.27
CA HIS A 344 26.73 8.81 17.48
C HIS A 344 27.15 10.26 17.18
N CYS A 345 26.44 10.91 16.25
CA CYS A 345 26.65 12.27 15.77
C CYS A 345 25.31 13.02 15.73
N PRO A 346 24.73 13.37 16.90
CA PRO A 346 23.36 13.84 16.97
C PRO A 346 23.15 15.15 16.20
N LEU A 347 22.10 15.18 15.37
CA LEU A 347 21.47 16.38 14.86
C LEU A 347 20.12 16.51 15.59
N ASP A 348 20.13 17.05 16.81
CA ASP A 348 18.96 17.13 17.69
C ASP A 348 18.27 18.50 17.59
N PRO A 349 17.12 18.61 16.89
CA PRO A 349 16.47 19.90 16.67
C PRO A 349 15.90 20.53 17.96
N TRP A 350 15.93 19.82 19.10
CA TRP A 350 15.40 20.30 20.38
C TRP A 350 16.48 20.87 21.31
N ASP A 351 17.75 20.63 20.99
CA ASP A 351 18.90 21.11 21.78
C ASP A 351 19.39 22.50 21.34
N GLN A 352 18.46 23.36 20.93
CA GLN A 352 18.81 24.67 20.38
C GLN A 352 19.33 25.61 21.48
N PRO A 353 20.45 26.33 21.27
CA PRO A 353 20.93 27.31 22.23
C PRO A 353 19.99 28.52 22.31
N ASP A 354 20.00 29.24 23.43
CA ASP A 354 19.04 30.31 23.70
C ASP A 354 19.08 31.44 22.67
N TRP A 355 20.26 31.78 22.14
CA TRP A 355 20.39 32.78 21.09
C TRP A 355 19.70 32.33 19.79
N PHE A 356 19.79 31.05 19.43
CA PHE A 356 19.13 30.52 18.24
C PHE A 356 17.61 30.55 18.40
N LYS A 357 17.12 30.16 19.59
CA LYS A 357 15.69 30.26 19.96
C LYS A 357 15.17 31.69 19.95
N LYS A 358 16.03 32.68 20.18
CA LYS A 358 15.63 34.09 20.17
C LYS A 358 15.57 34.66 18.75
N ASP A 359 16.58 34.37 17.94
CA ASP A 359 16.82 35.11 16.70
C ASP A 359 16.35 34.36 15.44
N TYR A 360 16.13 33.04 15.51
CA TYR A 360 15.89 32.17 14.34
C TYR A 360 14.62 31.30 14.47
N GLN A 361 13.48 31.92 14.80
CA GLN A 361 12.18 31.23 14.94
C GLN A 361 11.13 31.64 13.88
N GLN A 362 11.59 32.15 12.74
CA GLN A 362 10.71 32.54 11.63
C GLN A 362 10.60 31.40 10.62
N GLY A 363 9.39 31.16 10.10
CA GLY A 363 9.10 30.08 9.15
C GLY A 363 8.45 28.86 9.82
N SER A 364 8.40 27.76 9.09
CA SER A 364 7.90 26.47 9.58
C SER A 364 8.92 25.75 10.47
N ASN A 365 8.44 24.81 11.29
CA ASN A 365 9.31 23.98 12.15
C ASN A 365 10.40 23.24 11.35
N ALA A 366 10.10 22.83 10.11
CA ALA A 366 11.06 22.16 9.25
C ALA A 366 12.16 23.13 8.80
N GLU A 367 11.80 24.33 8.36
CA GLU A 367 12.77 25.35 7.92
C GLU A 367 13.70 25.77 9.07
N ILE A 368 13.14 25.98 10.26
CA ILE A 368 13.90 26.29 11.49
C ILE A 368 14.87 25.15 11.82
N ALA A 369 14.42 23.89 11.74
CA ALA A 369 15.27 22.73 12.01
C ALA A 369 16.42 22.59 11.00
N TYR A 370 16.17 22.79 9.70
CA TYR A 370 17.22 22.74 8.66
C TYR A 370 18.29 23.81 8.87
N LEU A 371 17.86 25.03 9.20
CA LEU A 371 18.79 26.12 9.51
C LEU A 371 19.58 25.82 10.79
N TYR A 372 18.92 25.30 11.83
CA TYR A 372 19.57 24.90 13.07
C TYR A 372 20.65 23.83 12.85
N PHE A 373 20.36 22.80 12.06
CA PHE A 373 21.31 21.71 11.82
C PHE A 373 22.61 22.20 11.17
N ILE A 374 22.52 23.12 10.20
CA ILE A 374 23.72 23.63 9.52
C ILE A 374 24.44 24.72 10.35
N MET A 375 23.72 25.50 11.17
CA MET A 375 24.32 26.56 11.98
C MET A 375 24.96 26.04 13.27
N CYS A 376 24.31 25.10 13.96
CA CYS A 376 24.62 24.76 15.34
C CYS A 376 25.16 23.34 15.54
N CYS A 377 24.98 22.43 14.58
CA CYS A 377 25.43 21.04 14.71
C CYS A 377 26.76 20.75 13.98
N GLN A 378 27.59 21.77 13.81
CA GLN A 378 28.87 21.71 13.10
C GLN A 378 29.80 20.62 13.65
N GLU A 379 29.92 20.48 14.97
CA GLU A 379 30.76 19.46 15.60
C GLU A 379 30.33 18.04 15.22
N SER A 380 29.03 17.75 15.26
CA SER A 380 28.44 16.46 14.85
C SER A 380 28.68 16.17 13.36
N ILE A 381 28.54 17.19 12.50
CA ILE A 381 28.79 17.08 11.06
C ILE A 381 30.26 16.76 10.81
N VAL A 382 31.19 17.53 11.39
CA VAL A 382 32.63 17.32 11.22
C VAL A 382 33.07 15.95 11.75
N LYS A 383 32.54 15.53 12.90
CA LYS A 383 32.77 14.19 13.44
C LYS A 383 32.32 13.11 12.46
N ALA A 384 31.11 13.21 11.91
CA ALA A 384 30.62 12.24 10.93
C ALA A 384 31.49 12.18 9.66
N LEU A 385 31.90 13.33 9.12
CA LEU A 385 32.75 13.41 7.94
C LEU A 385 34.14 12.80 8.18
N ARG A 386 34.72 12.98 9.37
CA ARG A 386 36.00 12.35 9.77
C ARG A 386 35.89 10.83 9.86
N GLU A 387 34.82 10.31 10.43
CA GLU A 387 34.59 8.86 10.48
C GLU A 387 34.44 8.26 9.08
N ILE A 388 33.75 8.97 8.17
CA ILE A 388 33.70 8.57 6.76
C ILE A 388 35.09 8.59 6.13
N ALA A 389 35.91 9.62 6.39
CA ALA A 389 37.28 9.69 5.86
C ALA A 389 38.17 8.54 6.37
N ASN A 390 37.94 8.06 7.60
CA ASN A 390 38.78 7.06 8.28
C ASN A 390 38.26 5.62 8.23
N SER A 391 37.04 5.38 7.74
CA SER A 391 36.48 4.01 7.63
C SER A 391 37.31 3.07 6.73
N ASN A 392 37.27 1.76 7.00
CA ASN A 392 37.96 0.76 6.18
C ASN A 392 37.05 0.02 5.19
N GLY A 393 35.75 0.29 5.25
CA GLY A 393 34.74 -0.25 4.33
C GLY A 393 33.54 0.69 4.24
N GLY A 394 32.39 0.12 3.91
CA GLY A 394 31.13 0.85 3.76
C GLY A 394 30.71 1.55 5.06
N VAL A 395 30.10 2.73 4.90
CA VAL A 395 29.55 3.54 6.00
C VAL A 395 28.07 3.74 5.77
N VAL A 396 27.23 3.45 6.76
CA VAL A 396 25.81 3.81 6.71
C VAL A 396 25.57 5.05 7.57
N ILE A 397 25.02 6.10 6.96
CA ILE A 397 24.48 7.26 7.67
C ILE A 397 22.95 7.11 7.81
N HIS A 398 22.43 7.27 9.02
CA HIS A 398 20.98 7.19 9.22
C HIS A 398 20.46 8.14 10.30
N CYS A 399 19.16 8.35 10.30
CA CYS A 399 18.43 8.99 11.40
C CYS A 399 17.18 8.15 11.71
N HIS A 400 16.03 8.79 11.96
CA HIS A 400 14.76 8.06 12.09
C HIS A 400 14.21 7.64 10.72
N ALA A 401 13.85 8.62 9.88
CA ALA A 401 13.29 8.35 8.55
C ALA A 401 14.35 8.25 7.43
N GLY A 402 15.61 8.62 7.70
CA GLY A 402 16.67 8.66 6.68
C GLY A 402 16.55 9.80 5.67
N LYS A 403 15.67 10.77 5.94
CA LYS A 403 15.27 11.86 5.04
C LYS A 403 16.01 13.15 5.35
N ASP A 404 15.67 13.83 6.45
CA ASP A 404 16.10 15.21 6.69
C ASP A 404 17.56 15.31 7.16
N ARG A 405 17.83 14.87 8.39
CA ARG A 405 19.17 14.88 9.00
C ARG A 405 20.20 14.11 8.15
N THR A 406 19.78 12.95 7.67
CA THR A 406 20.58 12.12 6.75
C THR A 406 20.75 12.79 5.40
N GLY A 407 19.72 13.45 4.86
CA GLY A 407 19.76 14.15 3.58
C GLY A 407 20.68 15.36 3.59
N ILE A 408 20.73 16.11 4.70
CA ILE A 408 21.68 17.22 4.87
C ILE A 408 23.11 16.67 4.80
N LEU A 409 23.43 15.64 5.60
CA LEU A 409 24.79 15.07 5.58
C LEU A 409 25.13 14.45 4.21
N ALA A 410 24.19 13.75 3.56
CA ALA A 410 24.36 13.21 2.22
C ALA A 410 24.63 14.32 1.17
N ALA A 411 23.93 15.46 1.26
CA ALA A 411 24.17 16.60 0.39
C ALA A 411 25.57 17.21 0.60
N LEU A 412 26.02 17.35 1.86
CA LEU A 412 27.39 17.82 2.15
C LEU A 412 28.44 16.87 1.58
N ILE A 413 28.29 15.55 1.76
CA ILE A 413 29.19 14.54 1.19
C ILE A 413 29.23 14.64 -0.34
N SER A 414 28.06 14.81 -0.96
CA SER A 414 27.93 14.95 -2.42
C SER A 414 28.64 16.21 -2.94
N LEU A 415 28.49 17.36 -2.26
CA LEU A 415 29.22 18.58 -2.58
C LEU A 415 30.74 18.41 -2.44
N ILE A 416 31.24 17.70 -1.41
CA ILE A 416 32.68 17.40 -1.24
C ILE A 416 33.19 16.57 -2.43
N SER A 417 32.39 15.61 -2.90
CA SER A 417 32.73 14.80 -4.08
C SER A 417 32.75 15.59 -5.39
N GLY A 418 32.23 16.83 -5.41
CA GLY A 418 32.09 17.65 -6.61
C GLY A 418 30.85 17.33 -7.45
N ALA A 419 29.82 16.73 -6.85
CA ALA A 419 28.57 16.45 -7.55
C ALA A 419 27.86 17.74 -7.99
N ASN A 420 27.19 17.69 -9.16
CA ASN A 420 26.28 18.75 -9.58
C ASN A 420 25.06 18.80 -8.65
N LEU A 421 24.56 20.01 -8.40
CA LEU A 421 23.35 20.28 -7.63
C LEU A 421 22.14 19.46 -8.11
N ASP A 422 21.97 19.25 -9.41
CA ASP A 422 20.83 18.46 -9.93
C ASP A 422 20.82 17.02 -9.36
N HIS A 423 21.98 16.36 -9.33
CA HIS A 423 22.12 15.02 -8.74
C HIS A 423 21.86 15.05 -7.23
N ILE A 424 22.31 16.10 -6.54
CA ILE A 424 22.10 16.27 -5.10
C ILE A 424 20.60 16.43 -4.77
N ILE A 425 19.90 17.27 -5.53
CA ILE A 425 18.46 17.46 -5.37
C ILE A 425 17.72 16.15 -5.70
N GLN A 426 18.10 15.44 -6.76
CA GLN A 426 17.51 14.15 -7.12
C GLN A 426 17.69 13.10 -6.01
N ASP A 427 18.90 12.93 -5.46
CA ASP A 427 19.11 12.00 -4.35
C ASP A 427 18.29 12.37 -3.10
N TYR A 428 18.21 13.67 -2.81
CA TYR A 428 17.44 14.16 -1.68
C TYR A 428 15.93 13.88 -1.86
N LEU A 429 15.38 14.13 -3.05
CA LEU A 429 13.97 13.87 -3.37
C LEU A 429 13.65 12.37 -3.47
N ALA A 430 14.63 11.51 -3.77
CA ALA A 430 14.46 10.05 -3.85
C ALA A 430 14.09 9.38 -2.51
N SER A 431 14.17 10.10 -1.38
CA SER A 431 13.57 9.64 -0.12
C SER A 431 12.04 9.60 -0.17
N GLU A 432 11.42 10.17 -1.22
CA GLU A 432 9.98 10.27 -1.45
C GLU A 432 9.28 10.90 -0.22
N ASN A 433 7.95 10.90 -0.12
CA ASN A 433 7.18 11.64 0.92
C ASN A 433 7.14 13.17 0.75
N ASP A 434 6.87 13.90 1.84
CA ASP A 434 6.85 15.36 2.00
C ASP A 434 8.24 16.02 1.90
N THR A 435 9.18 15.41 1.18
CA THR A 435 10.53 15.94 0.97
C THR A 435 10.48 17.08 -0.04
N GLN A 436 10.93 18.28 0.34
CA GLN A 436 10.84 19.48 -0.50
C GLN A 436 12.22 20.06 -0.76
N SER A 437 12.57 20.26 -2.02
CA SER A 437 13.86 20.86 -2.42
C SER A 437 14.09 22.24 -1.80
N SER A 438 13.03 22.98 -1.46
CA SER A 438 13.08 24.24 -0.71
C SER A 438 13.77 24.10 0.65
N LEU A 439 13.59 22.99 1.36
CA LEU A 439 14.22 22.76 2.66
C LEU A 439 15.74 22.57 2.50
N LEU A 440 16.17 21.76 1.53
CA LEU A 440 17.60 21.59 1.26
C LEU A 440 18.24 22.90 0.76
N LYS A 441 17.47 23.74 0.06
CA LYS A 441 17.95 25.06 -0.39
C LYS A 441 18.37 25.96 0.77
N ILE A 442 17.72 25.89 1.94
CA ILE A 442 18.13 26.64 3.15
C ILE A 442 19.58 26.34 3.53
N VAL A 443 19.97 25.06 3.47
CA VAL A 443 21.33 24.62 3.75
C VAL A 443 22.30 25.15 2.70
N LEU A 444 21.93 25.05 1.42
CA LEU A 444 22.77 25.51 0.31
C LEU A 444 23.00 27.03 0.33
N ASP A 445 21.94 27.80 0.57
CA ASP A 445 21.99 29.26 0.68
C ASP A 445 22.86 29.68 1.88
N TYR A 446 22.75 28.98 3.02
CA TYR A 446 23.63 29.19 4.18
C TYR A 446 25.10 28.94 3.83
N LEU A 447 25.42 27.80 3.18
CA LEU A 447 26.78 27.49 2.76
C LEU A 447 27.34 28.54 1.80
N GLN A 448 26.53 29.06 0.88
CA GLN A 448 26.94 30.11 -0.04
C GLN A 448 27.30 31.40 0.72
N ASN A 449 26.49 31.80 1.71
CA ASN A 449 26.75 32.96 2.54
C ASN A 449 28.01 32.81 3.41
N GLU A 450 28.35 31.58 3.81
CA GLU A 450 29.57 31.28 4.55
C GLU A 450 30.85 31.32 3.71
N GLY A 451 30.75 31.53 2.38
CA GLY A 451 31.86 31.49 1.44
C GLY A 451 32.07 30.12 0.78
N GLY A 452 31.05 29.27 0.80
CA GLY A 452 31.06 27.92 0.25
C GLY A 452 31.39 26.83 1.28
N LEU A 453 31.23 25.57 0.87
CA LEU A 453 31.37 24.40 1.75
C LEU A 453 32.74 24.30 2.43
N THR A 454 33.83 24.53 1.69
CA THR A 454 35.19 24.47 2.25
C THR A 454 35.36 25.50 3.37
N SER A 455 34.90 26.73 3.17
CA SER A 455 34.99 27.78 4.20
C SER A 455 34.18 27.41 5.44
N TYR A 456 32.96 26.91 5.25
CA TYR A 456 32.12 26.40 6.33
C TYR A 456 32.81 25.29 7.14
N LEU A 457 33.37 24.26 6.47
CA LEU A 457 34.03 23.15 7.13
C LEU A 457 35.32 23.57 7.87
N VAL A 458 36.08 24.51 7.32
CA VAL A 458 37.26 25.08 7.99
C VAL A 458 36.87 25.85 9.25
N LYS A 459 35.83 26.69 9.20
CA LYS A 459 35.29 27.38 10.38
C LYS A 459 34.76 26.40 11.43
N ALA A 460 34.18 25.28 10.99
CA ALA A 460 33.71 24.20 11.85
C ALA A 460 34.85 23.33 12.43
N GLY A 461 36.12 23.60 12.11
CA GLY A 461 37.28 22.95 12.71
C GLY A 461 37.86 21.76 11.93
N MET A 462 37.57 21.64 10.64
CA MET A 462 38.17 20.66 9.73
C MET A 462 39.28 21.31 8.90
N SER A 463 40.49 20.75 8.88
CA SER A 463 41.60 21.27 8.08
C SER A 463 41.40 21.01 6.58
N GLU A 464 42.02 21.83 5.72
CA GLU A 464 41.98 21.61 4.26
C GLU A 464 42.52 20.23 3.85
N ASN A 465 43.51 19.72 4.58
CA ASN A 465 44.07 18.38 4.35
C ASN A 465 43.04 17.28 4.65
N GLU A 466 42.28 17.40 5.74
CA GLU A 466 41.20 16.45 6.05
C GLU A 466 40.11 16.48 4.98
N ILE A 467 39.74 17.68 4.49
CA ILE A 467 38.75 17.83 3.42
C ILE A 467 39.25 17.17 2.13
N LEU A 468 40.52 17.39 1.77
CA LEU A 468 41.13 16.79 0.60
C LEU A 468 41.24 15.26 0.71
N GLN A 469 41.58 14.74 1.89
CA GLN A 469 41.59 13.30 2.15
C GLN A 469 40.20 12.70 1.94
N LEU A 470 39.16 13.32 2.52
CA LEU A 470 37.78 12.86 2.35
C LEU A 470 37.35 12.92 0.89
N LYS A 471 37.63 14.01 0.17
CA LYS A 471 37.34 14.13 -1.26
C LYS A 471 37.99 13.00 -2.06
N ARG A 472 39.27 12.71 -1.83
CA ARG A 472 39.99 11.62 -2.51
C ARG A 472 39.35 10.26 -2.23
N LYS A 473 38.92 10.02 -0.99
CA LYS A 473 38.25 8.78 -0.62
C LYS A 473 36.90 8.61 -1.30
N LEU A 474 36.10 9.68 -1.34
CA LEU A 474 34.78 9.67 -1.97
C LEU A 474 34.89 9.51 -3.49
N SER A 475 35.88 10.12 -4.12
CA SER A 475 35.96 10.26 -5.57
C SER A 475 36.23 8.94 -6.28
N ARG A 476 35.41 8.61 -7.29
CA ARG A 476 35.60 7.47 -8.19
C ARG A 476 36.75 7.75 -9.18
N ASN A 477 37.99 7.79 -8.67
CA ASN A 477 39.28 8.03 -9.36
C ASN A 477 39.25 8.96 -10.59
N GLY A 478 39.79 10.19 -10.45
CA GLY A 478 40.48 10.86 -11.57
C GLY A 478 40.27 12.35 -11.85
N TYR A 479 39.94 13.20 -10.86
CA TYR A 479 40.11 14.67 -10.99
C TYR A 479 40.80 15.28 -9.77
#